data_AF-A0A349W229-F1
#
_entry.id   AF-A0A349W229-F1
#
_cell.length_a   1.000
_cell.length_b   1.000
_cell.length_c   1.000
_cell.angle_alpha   90.00
_cell.angle_beta   90.00
_cell.angle_gamma   90.00
#
_symmetry.space_group_name_H-M   'P 1'
#
loop_
_entity.id
_entity.type
_entity.pdbx_description
1 polymer ?
#
loop_
_entity_poly.entity_id
_entity_poly.type
_entity_poly.pdbx_seq_one_letter_code
_entity_poly.pdbx_strand_id
1 'polypeptide(L)'
;MGGVFNAVGGSVRGVQLAGVGNRVFGEMKGLQVAGVFNGVGENVSGVQIAGVGNHVSGEVKGLQIAGVFNKADTVRGVQIAGVVNLANEAPGTTQLASILNNSESTVGSQLAGIANKAKKVSGVQVAGIVNIADSSDYPIGLLNFIKNGEQSLSVAVNEDSYLGLQFRSGGRV
;
A
#
# COMPACT_ATOMS: atom_id res chain seq x y z
N MET A 1 -12.25 -11.19 -25.11
CA MET A 1 -10.83 -11.55 -25.23
C MET A 1 -10.29 -10.81 -26.43
N GLY A 2 -9.25 -9.99 -26.27
CA GLY A 2 -8.73 -9.17 -27.35
C GLY A 2 -7.27 -8.82 -27.13
N GLY A 3 -6.48 -9.01 -28.18
CA GLY A 3 -5.41 -8.15 -28.65
C GLY A 3 -4.32 -7.66 -27.69
N VAL A 4 -3.33 -7.01 -28.30
CA VAL A 4 -2.27 -6.29 -27.60
C VAL A 4 -2.88 -5.28 -26.61
N PHE A 5 -4.00 -4.63 -26.94
CA PHE A 5 -4.63 -3.62 -26.08
C PHE A 5 -6.16 -3.66 -26.17
N ASN A 6 -6.86 -3.49 -25.03
CA ASN A 6 -8.31 -3.34 -24.97
C ASN A 6 -8.70 -1.97 -24.39
N ALA A 7 -9.64 -1.27 -25.03
CA ALA A 7 -10.27 -0.06 -24.49
C ALA A 7 -11.80 -0.22 -24.48
N VAL A 8 -12.43 0.05 -23.34
CA VAL A 8 -13.88 -0.05 -23.16
C VAL A 8 -14.39 1.28 -22.60
N GLY A 9 -15.23 1.96 -23.38
CA GLY A 9 -15.82 3.26 -23.01
C GLY A 9 -16.81 3.20 -21.84
N GLY A 10 -17.35 2.02 -21.52
CA GLY A 10 -18.25 1.80 -20.39
C GLY A 10 -17.66 0.85 -19.34
N SER A 11 -18.53 0.09 -18.67
CA SER A 11 -18.16 -0.87 -17.64
C SER A 11 -17.95 -2.28 -18.21
N VAL A 12 -17.10 -3.06 -17.55
CA VAL A 12 -16.82 -4.47 -17.88
C VAL A 12 -17.27 -5.36 -16.73
N ARG A 13 -18.02 -6.42 -17.04
CA ARG A 13 -18.32 -7.52 -16.11
C ARG A 13 -17.82 -8.84 -16.70
N GLY A 14 -16.90 -9.51 -16.00
CA GLY A 14 -16.32 -10.79 -16.43
C GLY A 14 -14.80 -10.75 -16.48
N VAL A 15 -14.22 -11.30 -17.55
CA VAL A 15 -12.77 -11.45 -17.72
C VAL A 15 -12.27 -10.57 -18.86
N GLN A 16 -11.25 -9.75 -18.58
CA GLN A 16 -10.56 -8.91 -19.56
C GLN A 16 -9.07 -9.24 -19.57
N LEU A 17 -8.57 -9.74 -20.71
CA LEU A 17 -7.17 -10.14 -20.89
C LEU A 17 -6.58 -9.35 -22.07
N ALA A 18 -5.41 -8.74 -21.90
CA ALA A 18 -4.65 -8.06 -22.94
C ALA A 18 -3.15 -8.37 -22.87
N GLY A 19 -2.46 -8.39 -24.01
CA GLY A 19 -1.00 -8.58 -24.06
C GLY A 19 -0.22 -7.41 -23.45
N VAL A 20 -0.67 -6.18 -23.66
CA VAL A 20 -0.03 -4.94 -23.16
C VAL A 20 -0.92 -4.24 -22.16
N GLY A 21 -2.16 -3.88 -22.50
CA GLY A 21 -2.95 -3.05 -21.60
C GLY A 21 -4.47 -3.14 -21.72
N ASN A 22 -5.14 -2.91 -20.61
CA ASN A 22 -6.59 -2.72 -20.55
C ASN A 22 -6.92 -1.31 -20.05
N ARG A 23 -7.85 -0.64 -20.71
CA ARG A 23 -8.46 0.61 -20.26
C ARG A 23 -9.97 0.45 -20.19
N VAL A 24 -10.55 0.70 -19.02
CA VAL A 24 -12.00 0.73 -18.79
C VAL A 24 -12.33 2.11 -18.25
N PHE A 25 -13.22 2.84 -18.90
CA PHE A 25 -13.58 4.19 -18.46
C PHE A 25 -14.61 4.17 -17.32
N GLY A 26 -15.48 3.16 -17.27
CA GLY A 26 -16.41 2.93 -16.17
C GLY A 26 -15.87 1.95 -15.11
N GLU A 27 -16.75 1.08 -14.62
CA GLU A 27 -16.44 0.07 -13.59
C GLU A 27 -15.85 -1.22 -14.18
N MET A 28 -14.98 -1.90 -13.43
CA MET A 28 -14.54 -3.27 -13.71
C MET A 28 -15.00 -4.23 -12.60
N LYS A 29 -15.82 -5.23 -12.96
CA LYS A 29 -16.27 -6.30 -12.06
C LYS A 29 -15.79 -7.66 -12.57
N GLY A 30 -14.88 -8.31 -11.84
CA GLY A 30 -14.32 -9.61 -12.20
C GLY A 30 -12.80 -9.61 -12.26
N LEU A 31 -12.23 -10.16 -13.34
CA LEU A 31 -10.79 -10.34 -13.51
C LEU A 31 -10.27 -9.48 -14.67
N GLN A 32 -9.26 -8.66 -14.40
CA GLN A 32 -8.60 -7.83 -15.41
C GLN A 32 -7.09 -8.09 -15.36
N VAL A 33 -6.53 -8.56 -16.48
CA VAL A 33 -5.11 -8.95 -16.60
C VAL A 33 -4.50 -8.32 -17.83
N ALA A 34 -3.34 -7.68 -17.66
CA ALA A 34 -2.55 -7.11 -18.74
C ALA A 34 -1.06 -7.41 -18.55
N GLY A 35 -0.31 -7.58 -19.65
CA GLY A 35 1.14 -7.75 -19.56
C GLY A 35 1.88 -6.51 -19.06
N VAL A 36 1.35 -5.30 -19.27
CA VAL A 36 1.98 -4.04 -18.81
C VAL A 36 1.08 -3.29 -17.85
N PHE A 37 -0.13 -2.89 -18.25
CA PHE A 37 -0.92 -1.95 -17.45
C PHE A 37 -2.44 -2.17 -17.49
N ASN A 38 -3.10 -2.01 -16.35
CA ASN A 38 -4.56 -1.86 -16.28
C ASN A 38 -4.96 -0.48 -15.76
N GLY A 39 -5.90 0.16 -16.43
CA GLY A 39 -6.48 1.43 -16.01
C GLY A 39 -8.00 1.35 -15.91
N VAL A 40 -8.57 1.73 -14.78
CA VAL A 40 -10.02 1.82 -14.57
C VAL A 40 -10.38 3.23 -14.09
N GLY A 41 -11.34 3.87 -14.77
CA GLY A 41 -11.75 5.26 -14.50
C GLY A 41 -12.64 5.41 -13.26
N GLU A 42 -13.33 4.34 -12.85
CA GLU A 42 -14.18 4.33 -11.65
C GLU A 42 -13.71 3.25 -10.67
N ASN A 43 -14.55 2.27 -10.39
CA ASN A 43 -14.36 1.28 -9.33
C ASN A 43 -13.96 -0.09 -9.90
N VAL A 44 -13.22 -0.85 -9.09
CA VAL A 44 -12.89 -2.25 -9.31
C VAL A 44 -13.53 -3.08 -8.22
N SER A 45 -14.27 -4.12 -8.59
CA SER A 45 -14.69 -5.18 -7.67
C SER A 45 -14.19 -6.52 -8.21
N GLY A 46 -13.10 -7.02 -7.65
CA GLY A 46 -12.46 -8.26 -8.10
C GLY A 46 -10.94 -8.20 -8.07
N VAL A 47 -10.31 -8.73 -9.13
CA VAL A 47 -8.84 -8.93 -9.21
C VAL A 47 -8.27 -8.17 -10.40
N GLN A 48 -7.23 -7.38 -10.15
CA GLN A 48 -6.43 -6.69 -11.16
C GLN A 48 -4.97 -7.16 -11.11
N ILE A 49 -4.43 -7.60 -12.25
CA ILE A 49 -3.04 -8.07 -12.37
C ILE A 49 -2.37 -7.39 -13.57
N ALA A 50 -1.24 -6.74 -13.34
CA ALA A 50 -0.46 -6.09 -14.38
C ALA A 50 1.04 -6.38 -14.22
N GLY A 51 1.79 -6.54 -15.33
CA GLY A 51 3.23 -6.70 -15.24
C GLY A 51 3.96 -5.45 -14.72
N VAL A 52 3.45 -4.25 -14.99
CA VAL A 52 4.03 -2.99 -14.51
C VAL A 52 3.13 -2.30 -13.50
N GLY A 53 1.88 -1.98 -13.87
CA GLY A 53 1.05 -1.16 -12.97
C GLY A 53 -0.46 -1.29 -13.11
N ASN A 54 -1.15 -1.09 -12.00
CA ASN A 54 -2.60 -0.90 -11.98
C ASN A 54 -2.91 0.53 -11.49
N HIS A 55 -3.85 1.19 -12.17
CA HIS A 55 -4.38 2.48 -11.77
C HIS A 55 -5.91 2.45 -11.75
N VAL A 56 -6.48 2.83 -10.62
CA VAL A 56 -7.92 2.94 -10.42
C VAL A 56 -8.20 4.32 -9.85
N SER A 57 -9.05 5.10 -10.49
CA SER A 57 -9.33 6.46 -10.01
C SER A 57 -10.32 6.48 -8.84
N GLY A 58 -11.11 5.42 -8.64
CA GLY A 58 -12.01 5.23 -7.52
C GLY A 58 -11.59 4.12 -6.56
N GLU A 59 -12.56 3.28 -6.18
CA GLU A 59 -12.41 2.26 -5.15
C GLU A 59 -12.01 0.89 -5.71
N VAL A 60 -11.10 0.22 -5.02
CA VAL A 60 -10.75 -1.19 -5.26
C VAL A 60 -11.29 -2.04 -4.12
N LYS A 61 -12.28 -2.89 -4.42
CA LYS A 61 -12.75 -3.96 -3.54
C LYS A 61 -12.19 -5.29 -4.04
N GLY A 62 -11.14 -5.78 -3.40
CA GLY A 62 -10.49 -7.04 -3.77
C GLY A 62 -8.97 -6.95 -3.82
N LEU A 63 -8.36 -7.45 -4.90
CA LEU A 63 -6.93 -7.68 -5.01
C LEU A 63 -6.31 -6.92 -6.20
N GLN A 64 -5.26 -6.15 -5.92
CA GLN A 64 -4.43 -5.48 -6.92
C GLN A 64 -3.00 -6.01 -6.85
N ILE A 65 -2.48 -6.53 -7.97
CA ILE A 65 -1.11 -7.04 -8.09
C ILE A 65 -0.41 -6.39 -9.28
N ALA A 66 0.76 -5.80 -9.03
CA ALA A 66 1.58 -5.20 -10.06
C ALA A 66 3.08 -5.47 -9.85
N GLY A 67 3.84 -5.61 -10.93
CA GLY A 67 5.30 -5.74 -10.83
C GLY A 67 6.00 -4.48 -10.34
N VAL A 68 5.43 -3.29 -10.57
CA VAL A 68 6.03 -2.02 -10.12
C VAL A 68 5.10 -1.27 -9.18
N PHE A 69 3.89 -0.90 -9.61
CA PHE A 69 3.03 -0.05 -8.77
C PHE A 69 1.53 -0.37 -8.81
N ASN A 70 0.87 -0.17 -7.67
CA ASN A 70 -0.58 -0.02 -7.63
C ASN A 70 -0.94 1.37 -7.13
N LYS A 71 -1.94 2.00 -7.76
CA LYS A 71 -2.52 3.26 -7.31
C LYS A 71 -4.05 3.17 -7.34
N ALA A 72 -4.67 3.52 -6.23
CA ALA A 72 -6.11 3.69 -6.12
C ALA A 72 -6.43 4.92 -5.27
N ASP A 73 -7.66 5.43 -5.34
CA ASP A 73 -8.13 6.39 -4.34
C ASP A 73 -8.40 5.66 -3.01
N THR A 74 -9.31 4.70 -3.05
CA THR A 74 -9.68 3.88 -1.89
C THR A 74 -9.42 2.41 -2.15
N VAL A 75 -8.89 1.69 -1.16
CA VAL A 75 -8.67 0.23 -1.24
C VAL A 75 -9.32 -0.46 -0.05
N ARG A 76 -10.11 -1.49 -0.35
CA ARG A 76 -10.64 -2.45 0.61
C ARG A 76 -10.25 -3.86 0.16
N GLY A 77 -9.14 -4.35 0.70
CA GLY A 77 -8.61 -5.68 0.39
C GLY A 77 -7.09 -5.71 0.46
N VAL A 78 -6.44 -6.04 -0.66
CA VAL A 78 -4.99 -6.24 -0.70
C VAL A 78 -4.36 -5.55 -1.92
N GLN A 79 -3.26 -4.85 -1.69
CA GLN A 79 -2.39 -4.29 -2.71
C GLN A 79 -1.00 -4.89 -2.62
N ILE A 80 -0.51 -5.46 -3.72
CA ILE A 80 0.82 -6.08 -3.83
C ILE A 80 1.56 -5.47 -5.01
N ALA A 81 2.67 -4.77 -4.74
CA ALA A 81 3.49 -4.14 -5.76
C ALA A 81 4.95 -4.55 -5.60
N GLY A 82 5.69 -4.73 -6.70
CA GLY A 82 7.13 -4.95 -6.58
C GLY A 82 7.88 -3.72 -6.05
N VAL A 83 7.36 -2.50 -6.24
CA VAL A 83 8.02 -1.27 -5.79
C VAL A 83 7.13 -0.46 -4.84
N VAL A 84 5.95 -0.02 -5.29
CA VAL A 84 5.16 0.95 -4.53
C VAL A 84 3.65 0.72 -4.56
N ASN A 85 3.00 0.80 -3.41
CA ASN A 85 1.54 0.93 -3.32
C ASN A 85 1.15 2.33 -2.85
N LEU A 86 0.16 2.92 -3.52
CA LEU A 86 -0.37 4.25 -3.23
C LEU A 86 -1.89 4.17 -3.07
N ALA A 87 -2.39 4.70 -1.97
CA ALA A 87 -3.82 4.91 -1.72
C ALA A 87 -4.05 6.24 -1.00
N ASN A 88 -5.19 6.89 -1.22
CA ASN A 88 -5.61 7.96 -0.32
C ASN A 88 -6.18 7.35 0.96
N GLU A 89 -7.03 6.33 0.82
CA GLU A 89 -7.62 5.57 1.92
C GLU A 89 -7.45 4.06 1.72
N ALA A 90 -7.03 3.34 2.74
CA ALA A 90 -6.82 1.90 2.72
C ALA A 90 -7.39 1.21 3.98
N PRO A 91 -8.64 1.51 4.41
CA PRO A 91 -9.18 1.00 5.66
C PRO A 91 -9.27 -0.53 5.65
N GLY A 92 -8.64 -1.17 6.65
CA GLY A 92 -8.58 -2.63 6.75
C GLY A 92 -7.78 -3.32 5.63
N THR A 93 -7.07 -2.55 4.80
CA THR A 93 -6.28 -3.09 3.69
C THR A 93 -4.87 -3.48 4.12
N THR A 94 -4.35 -4.52 3.49
CA THR A 94 -2.92 -4.88 3.57
C THR A 94 -2.19 -4.39 2.33
N GLN A 95 -1.17 -3.55 2.52
CA GLN A 95 -0.26 -3.11 1.45
C GLN A 95 1.08 -3.83 1.60
N LEU A 96 1.52 -4.49 0.52
CA LEU A 96 2.77 -5.23 0.43
C LEU A 96 3.61 -4.67 -0.72
N ALA A 97 4.79 -4.11 -0.41
CA ALA A 97 5.70 -3.57 -1.41
C ALA A 97 7.16 -3.85 -1.07
N SER A 98 8.06 -3.89 -2.04
CA SER A 98 9.50 -4.03 -1.71
C SER A 98 10.09 -2.71 -1.22
N ILE A 99 9.60 -1.56 -1.70
CA ILE A 99 10.18 -0.26 -1.37
C ILE A 99 9.25 0.56 -0.48
N LEU A 100 8.05 0.91 -0.96
CA LEU A 100 7.22 1.91 -0.29
C LEU A 100 5.74 1.52 -0.27
N ASN A 101 5.11 1.66 0.90
CA ASN A 101 3.66 1.80 0.97
C ASN A 101 3.30 3.19 1.47
N ASN A 102 2.35 3.85 0.79
CA ASN A 102 1.82 5.14 1.22
C ASN A 102 0.29 5.12 1.27
N SER A 103 -0.26 5.60 2.39
CA SER A 103 -1.68 5.92 2.55
C SER A 103 -1.86 7.32 3.13
N GLU A 104 -2.56 8.23 2.46
CA GLU A 104 -2.69 9.62 2.97
C GLU A 104 -3.62 9.77 4.19
N SER A 105 -4.36 8.71 4.53
CA SER A 105 -5.33 8.68 5.63
C SER A 105 -5.16 7.45 6.52
N THR A 106 -5.95 6.39 6.30
CA THR A 106 -5.98 5.20 7.15
C THR A 106 -5.53 3.97 6.39
N VAL A 107 -4.79 3.09 7.05
CA VAL A 107 -4.39 1.79 6.50
C VAL A 107 -4.49 0.69 7.56
N GLY A 108 -4.85 -0.52 7.13
CA GLY A 108 -4.86 -1.70 7.99
C GLY A 108 -3.46 -2.14 8.37
N SER A 109 -2.67 -2.59 7.39
CA SER A 109 -1.28 -3.00 7.62
C SER A 109 -0.40 -2.69 6.40
N GLN A 110 0.86 -2.38 6.65
CA GLN A 110 1.84 -2.08 5.62
C GLN A 110 3.12 -2.89 5.86
N LEU A 111 3.61 -3.58 4.83
CA LEU A 111 4.91 -4.25 4.83
C LEU A 111 5.74 -3.73 3.66
N ALA A 112 6.85 -3.08 3.96
CA ALA A 112 7.80 -2.53 3.00
C ALA A 112 9.24 -2.89 3.36
N GLY A 113 10.10 -3.07 2.36
CA GLY A 113 11.53 -3.24 2.61
C GLY A 113 12.21 -1.94 3.06
N ILE A 114 11.75 -0.78 2.59
CA ILE A 114 12.38 0.52 2.91
C ILE A 114 11.49 1.37 3.82
N ALA A 115 10.31 1.76 3.36
CA ALA A 115 9.51 2.77 4.05
C ALA A 115 8.01 2.49 4.03
N ASN A 116 7.35 2.85 5.12
CA ASN A 116 5.89 2.98 5.16
C ASN A 116 5.50 4.37 5.64
N LYS A 117 4.43 4.92 5.04
CA LYS A 117 3.84 6.18 5.44
C LYS A 117 2.32 6.05 5.52
N ALA A 118 1.74 6.48 6.63
CA ALA A 118 0.29 6.65 6.78
C ALA A 118 -0.06 7.64 7.88
N LYS A 119 -1.26 8.25 7.93
CA LYS A 119 -1.65 9.00 9.14
C LYS A 119 -2.03 8.06 10.27
N LYS A 120 -2.88 7.08 9.99
CA LYS A 120 -3.32 6.09 10.99
C LYS A 120 -3.13 4.67 10.48
N VAL A 121 -2.38 3.88 11.23
CA VAL A 121 -2.22 2.43 11.00
C VAL A 121 -2.91 1.67 12.13
N SER A 122 -3.96 0.91 11.80
CA SER A 122 -4.73 0.13 12.77
C SER A 122 -4.23 -1.31 12.97
N GLY A 123 -3.01 -1.58 12.51
CA GLY A 123 -2.41 -2.91 12.51
C GLY A 123 -0.89 -2.79 12.47
N VAL A 124 -0.23 -3.69 11.75
CA VAL A 124 1.23 -3.75 11.74
C VAL A 124 1.80 -2.86 10.62
N GLN A 125 2.82 -2.08 10.96
CA GLN A 125 3.58 -1.25 10.02
C GLN A 125 5.04 -1.71 10.04
N VAL A 126 5.45 -2.56 9.09
CA VAL A 126 6.80 -3.15 9.04
C VAL A 126 7.61 -2.51 7.91
N ALA A 127 8.68 -1.82 8.26
CA ALA A 127 9.65 -1.25 7.32
C ALA A 127 11.07 -1.66 7.70
N GLY A 128 11.93 -1.97 6.73
CA GLY A 128 13.34 -2.22 7.03
C GLY A 128 14.07 -0.97 7.55
N ILE A 129 13.69 0.21 7.07
CA ILE A 129 14.34 1.48 7.46
C ILE A 129 13.39 2.36 8.28
N VAL A 130 12.28 2.81 7.70
CA VAL A 130 11.49 3.89 8.32
C VAL A 130 9.98 3.68 8.25
N ASN A 131 9.32 3.81 9.40
CA ASN A 131 7.88 3.98 9.49
C ASN A 131 7.57 5.43 9.88
N ILE A 132 6.62 6.06 9.18
CA ILE A 132 6.14 7.41 9.48
C ILE A 132 4.64 7.33 9.65
N ALA A 133 4.14 7.75 10.83
CA ALA A 133 2.71 7.94 11.01
C ALA A 133 2.33 8.98 12.07
N ASP A 134 1.11 9.51 11.98
CA ASP A 134 0.55 10.25 13.12
C ASP A 134 0.24 9.28 14.25
N SER A 135 -0.20 8.06 13.93
CA SER A 135 -0.47 7.02 14.92
C SER A 135 -0.38 5.63 14.28
N SER A 136 0.24 4.69 14.99
CA SER A 136 0.44 3.31 14.53
C SER A 136 0.33 2.37 15.72
N ASP A 137 -0.41 1.27 15.56
CA ASP A 137 -0.60 0.33 16.65
C ASP A 137 0.66 -0.53 16.85
N TYR A 138 1.25 -1.08 15.78
CA TYR A 138 2.49 -1.89 15.85
C TYR A 138 3.52 -1.48 14.79
N PRO A 139 4.31 -0.41 15.00
CA PRO A 139 5.40 -0.02 14.12
C PRO A 139 6.66 -0.85 14.38
N ILE A 140 7.18 -1.49 13.33
CA ILE A 140 8.41 -2.31 13.37
C ILE A 140 9.35 -1.81 12.27
N GLY A 141 10.48 -1.26 12.66
CA GLY A 141 11.51 -0.78 11.75
C GLY A 141 12.65 -0.11 12.48
N LEU A 142 13.75 0.14 11.77
CA LEU A 142 14.93 0.77 12.36
C LEU A 142 14.60 2.15 12.97
N LEU A 143 13.77 2.92 12.28
CA LEU A 143 13.28 4.23 12.70
C LEU A 143 11.76 4.25 12.66
N ASN A 144 11.11 4.59 13.78
CA ASN A 144 9.65 4.71 13.87
C ASN A 144 9.30 6.13 14.30
N PHE A 145 8.86 6.96 13.35
CA PHE A 145 8.41 8.33 13.63
C PHE A 145 6.90 8.34 13.80
N ILE A 146 6.44 8.08 15.03
CA ILE A 146 5.01 8.01 15.37
C ILE A 146 4.66 9.20 16.25
N LYS A 147 3.88 10.14 15.71
CA LYS A 147 3.59 11.43 16.37
C LYS A 147 2.84 11.26 17.70
N ASN A 148 1.83 10.40 17.72
CA ASN A 148 0.98 10.11 18.87
C ASN A 148 1.25 8.69 19.43
N GLY A 149 2.50 8.24 19.36
CA GLY A 149 2.95 6.95 19.94
C GLY A 149 3.70 7.15 21.25
N GLU A 150 4.06 6.05 21.93
CA GLU A 150 4.91 6.16 23.12
C GLU A 150 6.31 6.66 22.75
N GLN A 151 6.73 7.77 23.35
CA GLN A 151 8.07 8.32 23.20
C GLN A 151 8.77 8.29 24.56
N SER A 152 9.88 7.55 24.67
CA SER A 152 10.71 7.54 25.87
C SER A 152 12.16 7.86 25.53
N LEU A 153 12.69 8.89 26.18
CA LEU A 153 14.10 9.22 26.19
C LEU A 153 14.70 8.69 27.50
N SER A 154 15.71 7.82 27.39
CA SER A 154 16.40 7.23 28.54
C SER A 154 17.88 7.59 28.51
N VAL A 155 18.40 7.99 29.66
CA VAL A 155 19.84 8.18 29.87
C VAL A 155 20.32 6.98 30.67
N ALA A 156 21.27 6.22 30.13
CA ALA A 156 21.88 5.09 30.79
C ALA A 156 23.28 5.47 31.26
N VAL A 157 23.61 5.18 32.52
CA VAL A 157 24.98 5.26 33.04
C VAL A 157 25.34 3.85 33.49
N ASN A 158 26.31 3.24 32.84
CA ASN A 158 26.77 1.90 33.19
C ASN A 158 27.84 1.95 34.29
N GLU A 159 28.07 0.82 34.96
CA GLU A 159 29.09 0.65 36.02
C GLU A 159 30.51 1.00 35.53
N ASP A 160 30.78 0.89 34.23
CA ASP A 160 32.01 1.32 33.55
C ASP A 160 32.08 2.83 33.25
N SER A 161 31.17 3.65 33.80
CA SER A 161 31.06 5.10 33.54
C SER A 161 30.74 5.51 32.09
N TYR A 162 30.24 4.59 31.25
CA TYR A 162 29.73 4.93 29.93
C TYR A 162 28.35 5.60 30.03
N LEU A 163 28.23 6.79 29.44
CA LEU A 163 26.97 7.53 29.26
C LEU A 163 26.33 7.14 27.92
N GLY A 164 25.15 6.53 27.96
CA GLY A 164 24.33 6.21 26.80
C GLY A 164 23.08 7.09 26.74
N LEU A 165 22.75 7.62 25.56
CA LEU A 165 21.46 8.23 25.26
C LEU A 165 20.64 7.26 24.42
N GLN A 166 19.44 6.93 24.86
CA GLN A 166 18.53 6.03 24.17
C GLN A 166 17.21 6.75 23.88
N PHE A 167 16.81 6.76 22.61
CA PHE A 167 15.50 7.23 22.18
C PHE A 167 14.68 6.06 21.68
N ARG A 168 13.47 5.90 22.21
CA ARG A 168 12.49 4.89 21.81
C ARG A 168 11.20 5.59 21.41
N SER A 169 10.70 5.26 20.22
CA SER A 169 9.41 5.72 19.70
C SER A 169 8.65 4.49 19.23
N GLY A 170 7.51 4.20 19.87
CA GLY A 170 6.76 2.96 19.76
C GLY A 170 5.28 3.17 19.41
N GLY A 171 4.54 2.07 19.36
CA GLY A 171 3.10 2.05 19.07
C GLY A 171 2.26 2.67 20.18
N ARG A 172 0.93 2.69 19.98
CA ARG A 172 -0.05 3.20 20.96
C ARG A 172 -0.61 2.10 21.87
N VAL A 173 -0.18 0.85 21.72
CA VAL A 173 -0.78 -0.35 22.34
C VAL A 173 0.29 -1.22 22.97
#